data_AF-A0A527ZCI6-F1
#
_entry.id   AF-A0A527ZCI6-F1
#
_cell.length_a   1.000
_cell.length_b   1.000
_cell.length_c   1.000
_cell.angle_alpha   90.00
_cell.angle_beta   90.00
_cell.angle_gamma   90.00
#
_symmetry.space_group_name_H-M   'P 1'
#
loop_
_entity.id
_entity.type
_entity.pdbx_description
1 polymer ?
#
loop_
_entity_poly.entity_id
_entity_poly.type
_entity_poly.pdbx_seq_one_letter_code
_entity_poly.pdbx_strand_id
1 'polypeptide(L)'
;RFDEQSFEIRRAEVKAAYSGLPISFSAKYAFIQAQPLYGFTTDRHEVTLGASAQLAENWRIFGTGTYDLEQSVLVKDGVGFAYSDSCFTYLMTFSESRDLSTKEVSQNIGFNLSFRTLGDFGSTQSSFNTVQ
;
A
#
# COMPACT_ATOMS: atom_id res chain seq x y z
N ARG A 1 4.05 -2.60 19.82
CA ARG A 1 3.75 -1.45 20.69
C ARG A 1 2.89 -1.94 21.84
N PHE A 2 3.32 -1.65 23.06
CA PHE A 2 2.62 -2.04 24.28
C PHE A 2 2.06 -0.80 24.99
N ASP A 3 1.07 -1.02 25.85
CA ASP A 3 0.61 -0.05 26.83
C ASP A 3 1.69 0.20 27.90
N GLU A 4 1.84 1.45 28.33
CA GLU A 4 2.88 1.85 29.28
C GLU A 4 2.58 1.36 30.71
N GLN A 5 1.30 1.19 31.07
CA GLN A 5 0.87 0.83 32.42
C GLN A 5 0.50 -0.65 32.54
N SER A 6 -0.19 -1.20 31.54
CA SER A 6 -0.68 -2.59 31.59
C SER A 6 0.19 -3.59 30.84
N PHE A 7 1.18 -3.13 30.06
CA PHE A 7 1.95 -3.96 29.13
C PHE A 7 1.09 -4.72 28.10
N GLU A 8 -0.17 -4.33 27.89
CA GLU A 8 -1.03 -4.94 26.87
C GLU A 8 -0.55 -4.58 25.45
N ILE A 9 -0.70 -5.50 24.49
CA ILE A 9 -0.35 -5.24 23.09
C ILE A 9 -1.36 -4.25 22.51
N ARG A 10 -0.89 -3.06 22.14
CA ARG A 10 -1.68 -2.01 21.47
C ARG A 10 -1.59 -2.11 19.94
N ARG A 11 -0.46 -2.61 19.43
CA ARG A 11 -0.22 -2.84 18.00
C ARG A 11 0.92 -3.83 17.80
N ALA A 12 0.75 -4.80 16.92
CA ALA A 12 1.81 -5.72 16.52
C ALA A 12 1.82 -5.86 15.00
N GLU A 13 3.00 -5.89 14.39
CA GLU A 13 3.14 -6.03 12.94
C GLU A 13 4.19 -7.07 12.63
N VAL A 14 3.91 -7.89 11.62
CA VAL A 14 4.85 -8.83 11.03
C VAL A 14 4.84 -8.61 9.53
N LYS A 15 6.03 -8.48 8.94
CA LYS A 15 6.19 -8.29 7.50
C LYS A 15 7.17 -9.33 6.96
N ALA A 16 6.81 -9.92 5.84
CA ALA A 16 7.69 -10.74 5.02
C ALA A 16 7.74 -10.14 3.61
N ALA A 17 8.92 -10.15 3.00
CA ALA A 17 9.07 -9.70 1.63
C ALA A 17 10.15 -10.48 0.91
N TYR A 18 9.98 -10.59 -0.40
CA TYR A 18 10.95 -11.13 -1.33
C TYR A 18 11.12 -10.11 -2.46
N SER A 19 12.37 -9.83 -2.83
CA SER A 19 12.69 -8.95 -3.95
C SER A 19 13.76 -9.61 -4.81
N GLY A 20 13.43 -9.84 -6.07
CA GLY A 20 14.34 -10.38 -7.06
C GLY A 20 13.88 -9.99 -8.46
N LEU A 21 14.76 -10.03 -9.46
CA LEU A 21 14.31 -9.87 -10.83
C LEU A 21 13.75 -11.22 -11.33
N PRO A 22 12.60 -11.25 -12.03
CA PRO A 22 11.77 -10.11 -12.45
C PRO A 22 10.60 -9.80 -11.50
N ILE A 23 10.49 -10.42 -10.31
CA ILE A 23 9.34 -10.31 -9.41
C ILE A 23 9.69 -9.96 -7.96
N SER A 24 8.87 -9.10 -7.37
CA SER A 24 8.92 -8.81 -5.94
C SER A 24 7.54 -9.05 -5.32
N PHE A 25 7.54 -9.56 -4.09
CA PHE A 25 6.33 -9.86 -3.34
C PHE A 25 6.49 -9.42 -1.89
N SER A 26 5.38 -9.04 -1.27
CA SER A 26 5.36 -8.67 0.14
C SER A 26 4.02 -9.05 0.78
N ALA A 27 4.11 -9.48 2.03
CA ALA A 27 2.99 -9.73 2.89
C ALA A 27 3.23 -9.03 4.23
N LYS A 28 2.19 -8.42 4.78
CA LYS A 28 2.22 -7.80 6.10
C LYS A 28 0.94 -8.15 6.82
N TYR A 29 1.08 -8.53 8.08
CA TYR A 29 -0.03 -8.65 9.00
C TYR A 29 0.11 -7.58 10.08
N ALA A 30 -0.98 -6.90 10.40
CA ALA A 30 -1.05 -5.91 11.45
C ALA A 30 -2.24 -6.21 12.37
N PHE A 31 -1.93 -6.39 13.66
CA PHE A 31 -2.92 -6.31 14.73
C PHE A 31 -2.93 -4.89 15.29
N ILE A 32 -4.12 -4.31 15.41
CA ILE A 32 -4.33 -2.98 15.97
C ILE A 32 -5.49 -3.07 16.94
N GLN A 33 -5.23 -2.74 18.21
CA GLN A 33 -6.27 -2.76 19.22
C GLN A 33 -7.36 -1.71 18.94
N ALA A 34 -8.59 -2.02 19.34
CA ALA A 34 -9.76 -1.16 19.29
C ALA A 34 -9.44 0.24 19.85
N GLN A 35 -9.92 1.24 19.14
CA GLN A 35 -9.75 2.66 19.45
C GLN A 35 -11.10 3.36 19.33
N PRO A 36 -12.00 3.22 20.32
CA PRO A 36 -13.37 3.75 20.24
C PRO A 36 -13.40 5.27 20.04
N LEU A 37 -12.44 5.99 20.62
CA LEU A 37 -12.29 7.45 20.46
C LEU A 37 -12.03 7.88 19.00
N TYR A 38 -11.53 6.97 18.17
CA TYR A 38 -11.27 7.18 16.75
C TYR A 38 -12.27 6.43 15.86
N GLY A 39 -13.38 5.94 16.41
CA GLY A 39 -14.43 5.23 15.66
C GLY A 39 -14.16 3.74 15.41
N PHE A 40 -13.06 3.19 15.93
CA PHE A 40 -12.74 1.76 15.81
C PHE A 40 -13.15 1.02 17.07
N THR A 41 -14.37 0.48 17.10
CA THR A 41 -14.91 -0.20 18.30
C THR A 41 -14.44 -1.64 18.46
N THR A 42 -13.88 -2.24 17.41
CA THR A 42 -13.33 -3.60 17.40
C THR A 42 -11.83 -3.59 17.16
N ASP A 43 -11.16 -4.65 17.60
CA ASP A 43 -9.78 -4.91 17.21
C ASP A 43 -9.72 -5.12 15.69
N ARG A 44 -8.61 -4.71 15.07
CA ARG A 44 -8.39 -4.84 13.64
C ARG A 44 -7.26 -5.79 13.35
N HIS A 45 -7.53 -6.65 12.37
CA HIS A 45 -6.62 -7.66 11.89
C HIS A 45 -6.45 -7.44 10.38
N GLU A 46 -5.45 -6.66 10.01
CA GLU A 46 -5.24 -6.25 8.63
C GLU A 46 -4.15 -7.10 7.97
N VAL A 47 -4.47 -7.67 6.81
CA VAL A 47 -3.51 -8.35 5.93
C VAL A 47 -3.28 -7.48 4.71
N THR A 48 -2.06 -7.00 4.52
CA THR A 48 -1.62 -6.33 3.29
C THR A 48 -0.80 -7.27 2.43
N LEU A 49 -1.17 -7.42 1.16
CA LEU A 49 -0.39 -8.09 0.14
C LEU A 49 0.05 -7.08 -0.91
N GLY A 50 1.26 -7.22 -1.41
CA GLY A 50 1.79 -6.41 -2.51
C GLY A 50 2.66 -7.23 -3.43
N ALA A 51 2.53 -7.00 -4.74
CA ALA A 51 3.31 -7.69 -5.75
C ALA A 51 3.75 -6.71 -6.85
N SER A 52 4.90 -6.98 -7.45
CA SER A 52 5.43 -6.24 -8.59
C SER A 52 6.11 -7.21 -9.55
N ALA A 53 5.94 -6.99 -10.85
CA ALA A 53 6.58 -7.78 -11.89
C ALA A 53 7.10 -6.89 -13.01
N GLN A 54 8.32 -7.16 -13.47
CA GLN A 54 8.89 -6.57 -14.67
C GLN A 54 8.44 -7.41 -15.87
N LEU A 55 7.57 -6.84 -16.70
CA LEU A 55 6.99 -7.54 -17.87
C LEU A 55 7.90 -7.47 -19.09
N ALA A 56 8.67 -6.39 -19.19
CA ALA A 56 9.68 -6.16 -20.23
C ALA A 56 10.79 -5.28 -19.65
N GLU A 57 11.88 -5.10 -20.41
CA GLU A 57 13.09 -4.36 -19.97
C GLU A 57 12.76 -3.05 -19.25
N ASN A 58 11.82 -2.26 -19.80
CA ASN A 58 11.45 -0.96 -19.25
C ASN A 58 10.08 -0.94 -18.57
N TRP A 59 9.32 -2.04 -18.57
CA TRP A 59 7.92 -2.06 -18.10
C TRP A 59 7.76 -2.84 -16.81
N ARG A 60 7.15 -2.20 -15.81
CA ARG A 60 6.81 -2.81 -14.51
C ARG A 60 5.35 -2.62 -14.20
N ILE A 61 4.66 -3.68 -13.78
CA ILE A 61 3.33 -3.60 -13.18
C ILE A 61 3.42 -3.93 -11.70
N PHE A 62 2.52 -3.36 -10.91
CA PHE A 62 2.48 -3.62 -9.48
C PHE A 62 1.10 -3.36 -8.91
N GLY A 63 0.83 -3.98 -7.78
CA GLY A 63 -0.42 -3.79 -7.06
C GLY A 63 -0.29 -4.09 -5.58
N THR A 64 -1.27 -3.63 -4.83
CA THR A 64 -1.37 -3.81 -3.39
C THR A 64 -2.83 -3.94 -2.98
N GLY A 65 -3.09 -4.68 -1.91
CA GLY A 65 -4.40 -4.82 -1.30
C GLY A 65 -4.26 -5.01 0.19
N THR A 66 -5.08 -4.33 0.98
CA THR A 66 -5.18 -4.49 2.43
C THR A 66 -6.60 -4.91 2.77
N TYR A 67 -6.71 -6.06 3.43
CA TYR A 67 -7.96 -6.65 3.82
C TYR A 67 -8.06 -6.67 5.35
N ASP A 68 -9.16 -6.15 5.89
CA ASP A 68 -9.49 -6.25 7.30
C ASP A 68 -10.28 -7.55 7.52
N LEU A 69 -9.71 -8.47 8.29
CA LEU A 69 -10.28 -9.79 8.57
C LEU A 69 -11.49 -9.72 9.51
N GLU A 70 -11.54 -8.74 10.40
CA GLU A 70 -12.62 -8.62 11.39
C GLU A 70 -13.89 -8.11 10.72
N GLN A 71 -13.77 -7.06 9.90
CA GLN A 71 -14.91 -6.49 9.18
C GLN A 71 -15.15 -7.15 7.81
N SER A 72 -14.25 -8.03 7.37
CA SER A 72 -14.31 -8.71 6.07
C SER A 72 -14.37 -7.73 4.88
N VAL A 73 -13.61 -6.63 4.96
CA VAL A 73 -13.61 -5.56 3.95
C VAL A 73 -12.22 -5.35 3.37
N LEU A 74 -12.14 -5.16 2.05
CA LEU A 74 -10.93 -4.65 1.39
C LEU A 74 -10.83 -3.14 1.63
N VAL A 75 -10.07 -2.75 2.65
CA VAL A 75 -9.99 -1.35 3.12
C VAL A 75 -9.18 -0.47 2.19
N LYS A 76 -8.22 -1.05 1.46
CA LYS A 76 -7.39 -0.32 0.51
C LYS A 76 -6.91 -1.25 -0.59
N ASP A 77 -6.95 -0.80 -1.82
CA ASP A 77 -6.35 -1.49 -2.94
C ASP A 77 -5.77 -0.50 -3.94
N GLY A 78 -4.87 -0.98 -4.78
CA GLY A 78 -4.32 -0.16 -5.82
C GLY A 78 -3.49 -0.93 -6.80
N VAL A 79 -3.44 -0.40 -8.01
CA VAL A 79 -2.66 -0.93 -9.13
C VAL A 79 -1.92 0.20 -9.80
N GLY A 80 -0.81 -0.15 -10.43
CA GLY A 80 -0.06 0.81 -11.22
C GLY A 80 0.88 0.13 -12.20
N PHE A 81 1.38 0.94 -13.11
CA PHE A 81 2.45 0.56 -14.00
C PHE A 81 3.47 1.67 -14.07
N ALA A 82 4.69 1.27 -14.40
CA ALA A 82 5.80 2.16 -14.63
C ALA A 82 6.51 1.78 -15.92
N TYR A 83 6.90 2.80 -16.68
CA TYR A 83 7.87 2.70 -17.75
C TYR A 83 9.12 3.46 -17.33
N SER A 84 10.30 2.85 -17.38
CA SER A 84 11.56 3.51 -16.99
C SER A 84 12.66 3.18 -17.98
N ASP A 85 13.25 4.22 -18.60
CA ASP A 85 14.38 4.09 -19.50
C ASP A 85 15.54 5.03 -19.09
N SER A 86 16.52 5.19 -20.00
CA SER A 86 17.70 6.03 -19.77
C SER A 86 17.41 7.53 -19.72
N CYS A 87 16.24 7.99 -20.15
CA CYS A 87 15.91 9.41 -20.30
C CYS A 87 14.84 9.86 -19.32
N PHE A 88 13.80 9.03 -19.12
CA PHE A 88 12.68 9.37 -18.26
C PHE A 88 12.05 8.15 -17.58
N THR A 89 11.25 8.41 -16.55
CA THR A 89 10.37 7.43 -15.89
C THR A 89 8.95 7.96 -15.90
N TYR A 90 8.02 7.16 -16.38
CA TYR A 90 6.59 7.41 -16.31
C TYR A 90 5.95 6.42 -15.35
N LEU A 91 5.13 6.93 -14.44
CA LEU A 91 4.41 6.17 -13.42
C LEU A 91 2.94 6.57 -13.47
N MET A 92 2.06 5.59 -13.56
CA MET A 92 0.62 5.81 -13.42
C MET A 92 0.06 4.84 -12.40
N THR A 93 -0.83 5.36 -11.56
CA THR A 93 -1.38 4.62 -10.45
C THR A 93 -2.85 4.93 -10.23
N PHE A 94 -3.58 3.92 -9.79
CA PHE A 94 -4.96 4.02 -9.33
C PHE A 94 -5.06 3.32 -7.99
N SER A 95 -5.69 3.95 -7.01
CA SER A 95 -5.93 3.33 -5.71
C SER A 95 -7.29 3.72 -5.15
N GLU A 96 -7.89 2.79 -4.42
CA GLU A 96 -9.12 3.00 -3.68
C GLU A 96 -8.85 2.82 -2.18
N SER A 97 -9.54 3.60 -1.35
CA SER A 97 -9.62 3.43 0.10
C SER A 97 -11.08 3.40 0.49
N ARG A 98 -11.46 2.50 1.39
CA ARG A 98 -12.83 2.35 1.88
C ARG A 98 -12.88 2.66 3.35
N ASP A 99 -13.82 3.51 3.74
CA ASP A 99 -14.10 3.73 5.16
C ASP A 99 -14.71 2.46 5.77
N LEU A 100 -14.21 2.05 6.93
CA LEU A 100 -14.65 0.83 7.60
C LEU A 100 -16.09 0.94 8.14
N SER A 101 -16.53 2.15 8.51
CA SER A 101 -17.87 2.39 9.07
C SER A 101 -18.90 2.69 7.99
N THR A 102 -18.62 3.68 7.12
CA THR A 102 -19.59 4.16 6.11
C THR A 102 -19.52 3.36 4.80
N LYS A 103 -18.43 2.62 4.57
CA LYS A 103 -18.11 1.94 3.30
C LYS A 103 -17.97 2.90 2.11
N GLU A 104 -17.84 4.20 2.38
CA GLU A 104 -17.58 5.19 1.34
C GLU A 104 -16.23 4.92 0.69
N VAL A 105 -16.21 5.05 -0.63
CA VAL A 105 -15.03 4.79 -1.45
C VAL A 105 -14.39 6.10 -1.83
N SER A 106 -13.12 6.28 -1.44
CA SER A 106 -12.27 7.35 -1.93
C SER A 106 -11.35 6.79 -3.01
N GLN A 107 -11.45 7.36 -4.21
CA GLN A 107 -10.61 6.99 -5.35
C GLN A 107 -9.51 8.02 -5.55
N ASN A 108 -8.33 7.53 -5.91
CA ASN A 108 -7.21 8.39 -6.20
C ASN A 108 -6.47 7.94 -7.46
N ILE A 109 -6.16 8.91 -8.33
CA ILE A 109 -5.42 8.72 -9.57
C ILE A 109 -4.14 9.56 -9.49
N GLY A 110 -3.01 8.88 -9.49
CA GLY A 110 -1.69 9.50 -9.46
C GLY A 110 -0.96 9.28 -10.78
N PHE A 111 -0.27 10.30 -11.28
CA PHE A 111 0.71 10.15 -12.34
C PHE A 111 1.98 10.92 -12.01
N ASN A 112 3.12 10.39 -12.43
CA ASN A 112 4.40 11.05 -12.28
C ASN A 112 5.25 10.81 -13.53
N LEU A 113 5.86 11.87 -14.03
CA LEU A 113 6.80 11.86 -15.14
C LEU A 113 8.09 12.51 -14.65
N SER A 114 9.13 11.70 -14.50
CA SER A 114 10.45 12.09 -14.02
C SER A 114 11.44 12.11 -15.19
N PHE A 115 12.02 13.26 -15.48
CA PHE A 115 13.10 13.40 -16.46
C PHE A 115 14.43 13.46 -15.72
N ARG A 116 15.40 12.64 -16.12
CA ARG A 116 16.70 12.54 -15.43
C ARG A 116 17.45 13.87 -15.34
N THR A 117 17.24 14.77 -16.30
CA THR A 117 17.93 16.07 -16.39
C THR A 117 17.04 17.28 -16.17
N LEU A 118 15.71 17.14 -16.30
CA LEU A 118 14.77 18.26 -16.27
C LEU A 118 13.89 18.30 -15.01
N GLY A 119 13.98 17.27 -14.17
CA GLY A 119 13.20 17.17 -12.92
C GLY A 119 11.87 16.44 -13.10
N ASP A 120 11.05 16.49 -12.05
CA ASP A 120 9.83 15.69 -11.91
C ASP A 120 8.56 16.53 -12.11
N PHE A 121 7.58 15.96 -12.80
CA PHE A 121 6.28 16.57 -13.07
C PHE A 121 5.17 15.57 -12.73
N GLY A 122 4.14 15.98 -11.98
CA GLY A 122 2.94 15.17 -11.78
C GLY A 122 2.32 15.24 -10.39
N SER A 123 1.32 14.40 -10.15
CA SER A 123 0.68 14.22 -8.85
C SER A 123 1.38 13.12 -8.04
N THR A 124 2.26 13.54 -7.12
CA THR A 124 2.90 12.61 -6.19
C THR A 124 1.93 12.26 -5.05
N GLN A 125 1.38 11.05 -5.05
CA GLN A 125 0.54 10.56 -3.95
C GLN A 125 1.06 9.25 -3.39
N SER A 126 1.27 9.23 -2.07
CA SER A 126 1.94 8.18 -1.30
C SER A 126 1.10 6.90 -1.11
N SER A 127 0.26 6.54 -2.08
CA SER A 127 -0.61 5.36 -1.95
C SER A 127 0.16 4.04 -2.01
N PHE A 128 1.35 4.03 -2.62
CA PHE A 128 2.13 2.83 -2.90
C PHE A 128 3.46 2.82 -2.12
N ASN A 129 3.48 2.11 -0.99
CA ASN A 129 4.74 1.64 -0.43
C ASN A 129 5.15 0.40 -1.20
N THR A 130 5.85 0.58 -2.32
CA THR A 130 6.54 -0.53 -2.97
C THR A 130 7.69 -0.93 -2.05
N VAL A 131 7.85 -2.23 -1.80
CA VAL A 131 9.02 -2.72 -1.09
C VAL A 131 10.24 -2.39 -1.96
N GLN A 132 11.10 -1.49 -1.46
CA GLN A 132 12.46 -1.35 -1.96
C GLN A 132 13.27 -2.57 -1.54
#